data_AF-A0A120GAB6-F1
#
_entry.id   AF-A0A120GAB6-F1
#
_cell.length_a   1.000
_cell.length_b   1.000
_cell.length_c   1.000
_cell.angle_alpha   90.00
_cell.angle_beta   90.00
_cell.angle_gamma   90.00
#
_symmetry.space_group_name_H-M   'P 1'
#
loop_
_entity.id
_entity.type
_entity.pdbx_description
1 polymer ?
#
loop_
_entity_poly.entity_id
_entity_poly.type
_entity_poly.pdbx_seq_one_letter_code
_entity_poly.pdbx_strand_id
1 'polypeptide(L)' 'MAGTKAAWTKERREKQRRIIQETKPWLKSTGPITKEGKAVSSQNARMSPELARIDAELKKIRVQALDLFFRKRWPKMPR' A
#
# COMPACT_ATOMS: atom_id res chain seq x y z
N MET A 1 16.22 31.09 12.18
CA MET A 1 16.06 29.71 11.67
C MET A 1 14.58 29.33 11.72
N ALA A 2 13.80 29.70 10.71
CA ALA A 2 12.37 29.36 10.67
C ALA A 2 12.20 27.98 10.03
N GLY A 3 12.06 26.94 10.84
CA GLY A 3 11.45 25.69 10.37
C GLY A 3 9.97 25.96 10.09
N THR A 4 9.49 25.74 8.87
CA THR A 4 8.10 26.07 8.53
C THR A 4 7.32 24.86 8.03
N LYS A 5 6.28 24.56 8.81
CA LYS A 5 5.10 23.77 8.45
C LYS A 5 4.51 24.25 7.10
N ALA A 6 4.95 23.65 5.99
CA ALA A 6 4.16 23.23 4.83
C ALA A 6 5.07 23.06 3.61
N ALA A 7 5.68 21.88 3.45
CA ALA A 7 6.45 21.54 2.25
C ALA A 7 5.62 21.68 0.94
N TRP A 8 4.29 21.71 1.05
CA TRP A 8 3.32 21.72 -0.04
C TRP A 8 2.42 22.96 -0.05
N THR A 9 2.94 24.10 -0.49
CA THR A 9 2.14 25.29 -0.84
C THR A 9 1.22 25.00 -2.04
N LYS A 10 0.17 25.82 -2.23
CA LYS A 10 -0.76 25.70 -3.37
C LYS A 10 -0.03 25.78 -4.71
N GLU A 11 0.91 26.71 -4.84
CA GLU A 11 1.73 26.89 -6.04
C GLU A 11 2.61 25.66 -6.34
N ARG A 12 3.21 25.05 -5.31
CA ARG A 12 3.98 23.81 -5.47
C ARG A 12 3.11 22.64 -5.91
N ARG A 13 1.89 22.51 -5.37
CA ARG A 13 0.92 21.50 -5.82
C ARG A 13 0.47 21.73 -7.25
N GLU A 14 0.22 22.98 -7.64
CA GLU A 14 -0.14 23.35 -9.01
C GLU A 14 0.99 23.00 -9.99
N LYS A 15 2.22 23.40 -9.68
CA LYS A 15 3.41 23.06 -10.46
C LYS A 15 3.57 21.54 -10.59
N GLN A 16 3.45 20.81 -9.49
CA GLN A 16 3.52 19.35 -9.49
C GLN A 16 2.40 18.73 -10.33
N ARG A 17 1.17 19.26 -10.26
CA ARG A 17 0.04 18.78 -11.07
C ARG A 17 0.35 18.91 -12.56
N ARG A 18 0.84 20.06 -13.00
CA ARG A 18 1.21 20.29 -14.42
C ARG A 18 2.25 19.29 -14.89
N ILE A 19 3.34 19.12 -14.13
CA ILE A 19 4.39 18.14 -14.43
C ILE A 19 3.80 16.73 -14.55
N ILE A 20 2.98 16.30 -13.58
CA ILE A 20 2.36 14.97 -13.59
C ILE A 20 1.42 14.79 -14.79
N GLN A 21 0.65 15.82 -15.17
CA GLN A 21 -0.24 15.80 -16.34
C GLN A 21 0.51 15.75 -17.67
N GLU A 22 1.63 16.47 -17.78
CA GLU A 22 2.50 16.48 -18.97
C GLU A 22 3.26 15.16 -19.12
N THR A 23 3.91 14.71 -18.05
CA THR A 23 4.78 13.52 -18.07
C THR A 23 4.01 12.20 -18.05
N LYS A 24 2.76 12.21 -17.55
CA LYS A 24 1.88 11.03 -17.41
C LYS A 24 2.63 9.78 -16.93
N PRO A 25 3.32 9.84 -15.78
CA PRO A 25 4.26 8.80 -15.38
C PRO A 25 3.63 7.42 -15.24
N TRP A 26 2.31 7.35 -15.00
CA TRP A 26 1.55 6.09 -14.97
C TRP A 26 1.60 5.31 -16.30
N LEU A 27 1.78 5.99 -17.45
CA LEU A 27 1.90 5.31 -18.75
C LEU A 27 3.21 4.53 -18.90
N LYS A 28 4.25 4.92 -18.17
CA LYS A 28 5.56 4.25 -18.17
C LYS A 28 5.78 3.35 -16.96
N SER A 29 4.77 3.19 -16.10
CA SER A 29 4.90 2.37 -14.89
C SER A 29 5.02 0.90 -15.25
N THR A 30 6.16 0.29 -14.95
CA THR A 30 6.47 -1.13 -15.16
C THR A 30 6.20 -1.98 -13.93
N GLY A 31 5.19 -1.60 -13.14
CA GLY A 31 4.78 -2.36 -11.96
C GLY A 31 4.44 -3.82 -12.31
N PRO A 32 4.41 -4.73 -11.31
CA PRO A 32 4.17 -6.13 -11.58
C PRO A 32 2.77 -6.38 -12.16
N ILE A 33 2.73 -6.94 -13.37
CA ILE A 33 1.48 -7.27 -14.08
C ILE A 33 0.96 -8.67 -13.71
N THR A 34 1.86 -9.60 -13.39
CA THR A 34 1.55 -11.00 -13.07
C THR A 34 1.08 -11.18 -11.63
N LYS A 35 0.41 -12.31 -11.34
CA LYS A 35 -0.05 -12.62 -9.98
C LYS A 35 1.14 -12.80 -9.03
N GLU A 36 2.18 -13.44 -9.54
CA GLU A 36 3.44 -13.73 -8.86
C GLU A 36 4.18 -12.44 -8.55
N GLY A 37 4.33 -11.55 -9.55
CA GLY A 37 4.98 -10.26 -9.36
C GLY A 37 4.24 -9.38 -8.33
N LYS A 38 2.90 -9.40 -8.36
CA LYS A 38 2.08 -8.70 -7.35
C LYS A 38 2.27 -9.30 -5.97
N ALA A 39 2.39 -10.62 -5.87
CA ALA A 39 2.67 -11.30 -4.62
C ALA A 39 4.02 -10.90 -4.05
N VAL A 40 5.07 -10.84 -4.87
CA VAL A 40 6.42 -10.37 -4.48
C VAL A 40 6.39 -8.91 -4.02
N SER A 41 5.83 -8.01 -4.83
CA SER A 41 5.75 -6.58 -4.46
C SER A 41 4.94 -6.32 -3.19
N SER A 42 3.94 -7.18 -2.89
CA SER A 42 3.17 -7.09 -1.64
C SER A 42 3.97 -7.42 -0.38
N GLN A 43 5.19 -7.94 -0.53
CA GLN A 43 6.06 -8.29 0.61
C GLN A 43 6.85 -7.09 1.14
N ASN A 44 6.82 -5.92 0.48
CA ASN A 44 7.58 -4.74 0.90
C ASN A 44 7.26 -4.27 2.34
N ALA A 45 6.09 -4.63 2.89
CA ALA A 45 5.74 -4.35 4.29
C ALA A 45 6.46 -5.27 5.31
N ARG A 46 7.04 -6.38 4.86
CA ARG A 46 7.78 -7.36 5.67
C ARG A 46 9.28 -7.05 5.63
N MET A 47 9.63 -5.82 5.99
CA MET A 47 11.00 -5.31 5.93
C MET A 47 11.96 -6.03 6.89
N SER A 48 11.46 -6.73 7.91
CA SER A 48 12.28 -7.57 8.79
C SER A 48 11.62 -8.94 9.10
N PRO A 49 12.43 -9.97 9.42
CA PRO A 49 11.93 -11.28 9.84
C PRO A 49 10.96 -11.23 11.03
N GLU A 50 11.20 -10.34 11.99
CA GLU A 50 10.37 -10.15 13.18
C GLU A 50 8.98 -9.65 12.80
N LEU A 51 8.89 -8.65 11.90
CA LEU A 51 7.62 -8.14 11.39
C LEU A 51 6.86 -9.21 10.59
N ALA A 52 7.58 -10.05 9.83
CA ALA A 52 6.97 -11.17 9.12
C ALA A 52 6.35 -12.21 10.08
N ARG A 53 6.99 -12.47 11.22
CA ARG A 53 6.46 -13.36 12.28
C ARG A 53 5.22 -12.76 12.93
N ILE A 54 5.25 -11.46 13.27
CA ILE A 54 4.10 -10.76 13.87
C ILE A 54 2.92 -10.76 12.91
N ASP A 55 3.12 -10.47 11.61
CA ASP A 55 2.06 -10.52 10.60
C ASP A 55 1.46 -11.92 10.46
N ALA A 56 2.28 -12.97 10.54
CA ALA A 56 1.81 -14.36 10.53
C ALA A 56 0.92 -14.67 11.74
N GLU A 57 1.32 -14.22 12.94
CA GLU A 57 0.56 -14.46 14.17
C GLU A 57 -0.75 -13.66 14.20
N LEU A 58 -0.71 -12.38 13.79
CA LEU A 58 -1.90 -11.55 13.67
C LEU A 58 -2.93 -12.13 12.70
N LYS A 59 -2.48 -12.77 11.60
CA LYS A 59 -3.38 -13.47 10.68
C LYS A 59 -4.12 -14.63 11.35
N LYS A 60 -3.44 -15.41 12.20
CA LYS A 60 -4.08 -16.51 12.96
C LYS A 60 -5.11 -15.96 13.94
N ILE A 61 -4.71 -14.98 14.76
CA ILE A 61 -5.60 -14.33 15.73
C ILE A 61 -6.81 -13.73 15.03
N ARG A 62 -6.62 -13.09 13.88
CA ARG A 62 -7.71 -12.53 13.08
C ARG A 62 -8.71 -13.59 12.63
N VAL A 63 -8.25 -14.76 12.20
CA VAL A 63 -9.15 -15.87 11.80
C VAL A 63 -9.95 -16.35 13.01
N GLN A 64 -9.29 -16.57 14.15
CA GLN A 64 -9.96 -16.98 15.39
C GLN A 64 -10.99 -15.95 15.86
N ALA A 65 -10.65 -14.65 15.82
CA ALA A 65 -11.56 -13.58 16.20
C ALA A 65 -12.77 -13.48 15.25
N LEU A 66 -12.55 -13.62 13.94
CA LEU A 66 -13.64 -13.64 12.96
C LEU A 66 -14.59 -14.81 13.20
N ASP A 67 -14.05 -15.98 13.53
CA ASP A 67 -14.82 -17.18 13.86
C ASP A 67 -15.64 -16.99 15.15
N LEU A 68 -15.02 -16.46 16.21
CA LEU A 68 -15.66 -16.17 17.50
C LEU A 68 -16.89 -15.26 17.37
N PHE A 69 -16.84 -14.30 16.45
CA PHE A 69 -17.95 -13.36 16.21
C PHE A 69 -18.88 -13.79 15.06
N PHE A 70 -18.77 -15.03 14.56
CA PHE A 70 -19.49 -15.54 13.39
C PHE A 70 -19.40 -14.62 12.15
N ARG A 71 -18.32 -13.83 12.06
CA ARG A 71 -18.09 -12.89 10.96
C ARG A 71 -17.24 -13.57 9.91
N LYS A 72 -17.82 -13.86 8.75
CA LYS A 72 -17.01 -14.22 7.59
C LYS A 72 -16.35 -12.97 7.03
N ARG A 73 -15.05 -13.06 6.69
CA ARG A 73 -14.41 -12.02 5.89
C ARG A 73 -15.21 -11.90 4.59
N TRP A 74 -15.62 -10.68 4.24
CA TRP A 74 -16.27 -10.43 2.95
C TRP A 74 -15.45 -11.12 1.85
N PRO A 75 -16.09 -11.95 0.99
CA PRO A 75 -15.37 -12.67 -0.05
C PRO A 75 -14.55 -11.66 -0.84
N LYS A 76 -13.27 -11.97 -1.09
CA LYS A 76 -12.49 -11.11 -1.98
C LYS A 76 -13.23 -11.12 -3.32
N MET A 77 -13.65 -9.94 -3.78
CA MET A 77 -14.26 -9.85 -5.10
C MET A 77 -13.32 -10.48 -6.12
N PRO A 78 -13.84 -11.30 -7.05
CA PRO A 78 -13.03 -11.82 -8.14
C PRO A 78 -12.36 -10.64 -8.85
N ARG A 79 -11.06 -10.79 -9.13
CA ARG A 79 -10.30 -9.80 -9.90
C ARG A 79 -10.44 -10.05 -11.38
#